data_AF-A0AAE0S2H0-F1
#
_entry.id   AF-A0AAE0S2H0-F1
#
_cell.length_a   1.000
_cell.length_b   1.000
_cell.length_c   1.000
_cell.angle_alpha   90.00
_cell.angle_beta   90.00
_cell.angle_gamma   90.00
#
_symmetry.space_group_name_H-M   'P 1'
#
loop_
_entity.id
_entity.type
_entity.pdbx_description
1 polymer ?
#
loop_
_entity_poly.entity_id
_entity_poly.type
_entity_poly.pdbx_seq_one_letter_code
_entity_poly.pdbx_strand_id
1 'polypeptide(L)'
;KKKLSKLLTTSMENAGLQRMKKLESLKNAERKLQRARMQIDLLNGRLLDLNATYSRAKIQNRRFLCHILTLRIQSVTYLRNVYSSYAKDKATIAIPHGEQCRTPDTEDDED
;
A
#
# COMPACT_ATOMS: atom_id res chain seq x y z
N LYS A 1 49.89 19.03 -1.59
CA LYS A 1 49.37 17.90 -0.75
C LYS A 1 48.13 18.26 0.09
N LYS A 2 48.03 19.43 0.76
CA LYS A 2 46.86 19.83 1.59
C LYS A 2 45.50 20.00 0.84
N LYS A 3 45.49 20.44 -0.43
CA LYS A 3 44.26 20.62 -1.22
C LYS A 3 43.56 19.30 -1.59
N LEU A 4 44.32 18.25 -1.90
CA LEU A 4 43.79 16.96 -2.35
C LEU A 4 43.11 16.20 -1.20
N SER A 5 43.71 16.24 -0.01
CA SER A 5 43.12 15.67 1.21
C SER A 5 41.80 16.36 1.58
N LYS A 6 41.72 17.70 1.49
CA LYS A 6 40.47 18.45 1.71
C LYS A 6 39.36 18.07 0.72
N LEU A 7 39.70 17.85 -0.55
CA LEU A 7 38.73 17.46 -1.60
C LEU A 7 38.19 16.04 -1.39
N LEU A 8 39.04 15.12 -0.91
CA LEU A 8 38.63 13.76 -0.57
C LEU A 8 37.68 13.74 0.64
N THR A 9 37.97 14.52 1.69
CA THR A 9 37.08 14.64 2.85
C THR A 9 35.71 15.22 2.48
N THR A 10 35.63 16.29 1.68
CA THR A 10 34.34 16.85 1.26
C THR A 10 33.57 15.93 0.31
N SER A 11 34.26 15.16 -0.53
CA SER A 11 33.64 14.13 -1.37
C SER A 11 33.03 12.99 -0.52
N MET A 12 33.75 12.52 0.49
CA MET A 12 33.28 11.49 1.43
C MET A 12 32.12 11.98 2.30
N GLU A 13 32.17 13.22 2.80
CA GLU A 13 31.07 13.85 3.55
C GLU A 13 29.80 13.98 2.69
N ASN A 14 29.95 14.35 1.42
CA ASN A 14 28.83 14.42 0.47
C ASN A 14 28.23 13.03 0.19
N ALA A 15 29.05 11.99 0.05
CA ALA A 15 28.57 10.62 -0.11
C ALA A 15 27.83 10.10 1.14
N GLY A 16 28.33 10.43 2.34
CA GLY A 16 27.66 10.15 3.61
C GLY A 16 26.30 10.84 3.71
N LEU A 17 26.24 12.13 3.35
CA LEU A 17 25.00 12.91 3.35
C LEU A 17 23.97 12.35 2.35
N GLN A 18 24.40 11.94 1.15
CA GLN A 18 23.50 11.30 0.18
C GLN A 18 22.97 9.95 0.67
N ARG A 19 23.80 9.13 1.32
CA ARG A 19 23.35 7.88 1.95
C ARG A 19 22.31 8.14 3.04
N MET A 20 22.53 9.13 3.91
CA MET A 20 21.56 9.48 4.96
C MET A 20 20.23 9.95 4.38
N LYS A 21 20.24 10.82 3.36
CA LYS A 21 19.03 11.26 2.65
C LYS A 21 18.27 10.09 2.02
N LYS A 22 18.99 9.13 1.42
CA LYS A 22 18.39 7.92 0.84
C LYS A 22 17.73 7.05 1.93
N LEU A 23 18.40 6.84 3.06
CA LEU A 23 17.86 6.09 4.20
C LEU A 23 16.61 6.77 4.79
N GLU A 24 16.61 8.09 4.91
CA GLU A 24 15.45 8.84 5.40
C GLU A 24 14.25 8.73 4.44
N SER A 25 14.51 8.83 3.13
CA SER A 25 13.48 8.62 2.10
C SER A 25 12.87 7.21 2.17
N LEU A 26 13.71 6.17 2.34
CA LEU A 26 13.25 4.79 2.51
C LEU A 26 12.39 4.63 3.77
N LYS A 27 12.83 5.13 4.93
CA LYS A 27 12.03 5.12 6.18
C LYS A 27 10.71 5.87 6.04
N ASN A 28 10.67 6.92 5.23
CA ASN A 28 9.43 7.66 4.97
C ASN A 28 8.50 6.87 4.04
N ALA A 29 9.05 6.21 3.01
CA ALA A 29 8.29 5.33 2.13
C ALA A 29 7.69 4.14 2.89
N GLU A 30 8.46 3.51 3.79
CA GLU A 30 8.01 2.42 4.65
C GLU A 30 6.85 2.85 5.56
N ARG A 31 6.97 4.00 6.24
CA ARG A 31 5.88 4.57 7.05
C ARG A 31 4.62 4.84 6.22
N LYS A 32 4.76 5.34 5.00
CA LYS A 32 3.61 5.56 4.09
C LYS A 32 2.98 4.25 3.64
N LEU A 33 3.78 3.22 3.36
CA LEU A 33 3.30 1.88 3.01
C LEU A 33 2.52 1.25 4.18
N GLN A 34 3.04 1.35 5.40
CA GLN A 34 2.36 0.85 6.60
C GLN A 34 1.00 1.54 6.81
N ARG A 35 0.95 2.87 6.65
CA ARG A 35 -0.33 3.61 6.71
C ARG A 35 -1.31 3.16 5.64
N ALA A 36 -0.84 2.95 4.41
CA ALA A 36 -1.70 2.47 3.33
C ALA A 36 -2.29 1.08 3.65
N ARG A 37 -1.47 0.16 4.19
CA ARG A 37 -1.94 -1.16 4.65
C ARG A 37 -3.01 -1.04 5.74
N MET A 38 -2.78 -0.22 6.76
CA MET A 38 -3.79 0.03 7.80
C MET A 38 -5.11 0.60 7.23
N GLN A 39 -5.04 1.47 6.21
CA GLN A 39 -6.25 1.98 5.56
C GLN A 39 -6.99 0.88 4.79
N ILE A 40 -6.28 -0.04 4.13
CA ILE A 40 -6.88 -1.20 3.46
C ILE A 40 -7.62 -2.07 4.48
N ASP A 41 -7.01 -2.38 5.62
CA ASP A 41 -7.63 -3.20 6.67
C ASP A 41 -8.90 -2.55 7.22
N LEU A 42 -8.84 -1.24 7.49
CA LEU A 42 -10.00 -0.47 7.93
C LEU A 42 -11.14 -0.50 6.90
N LEU A 43 -10.82 -0.35 5.61
CA LEU A 43 -11.79 -0.36 4.53
C LEU A 43 -12.39 -1.76 4.32
N ASN A 44 -11.61 -2.82 4.52
CA ASN A 44 -12.10 -4.20 4.50
C ASN A 44 -13.13 -4.44 5.62
N GLY A 45 -12.86 -3.97 6.85
CA GLY A 45 -13.82 -4.03 7.94
C GLY A 45 -15.13 -3.30 7.59
N ARG A 46 -15.03 -2.08 7.05
CA ARG A 46 -16.22 -1.33 6.60
C ARG A 46 -17.00 -2.04 5.49
N LEU A 47 -16.32 -2.71 4.56
CA LEU A 47 -16.99 -3.49 3.51
C LEU A 47 -17.75 -4.67 4.09
N LEU A 48 -17.18 -5.38 5.06
CA LEU A 48 -17.86 -6.46 5.76
C LEU A 48 -19.15 -5.97 6.42
N ASP A 49 -19.08 -4.86 7.17
CA ASP A 49 -20.25 -4.28 7.84
C ASP A 49 -21.33 -3.81 6.86
N LEU A 50 -20.93 -3.14 5.77
CA LEU A 50 -21.84 -2.69 4.73
C LEU A 50 -22.51 -3.86 4.02
N ASN A 51 -21.76 -4.91 3.68
CA ASN A 51 -22.30 -6.11 3.06
C ASN A 51 -23.27 -6.84 4.00
N ALA A 52 -22.94 -6.99 5.28
CA ALA A 52 -23.85 -7.57 6.27
C ALA A 52 -25.16 -6.76 6.39
N THR A 53 -25.05 -5.43 6.39
CA THR A 53 -26.22 -4.53 6.43
C THR A 53 -27.04 -4.61 5.15
N TYR A 54 -26.39 -4.70 3.99
CA TYR A 54 -27.05 -4.90 2.69
C TYR A 54 -27.83 -6.22 2.67
N SER A 55 -27.22 -7.32 3.12
CA SER A 55 -27.89 -8.62 3.19
C SER A 55 -29.15 -8.56 4.07
N ARG A 56 -29.07 -7.90 5.24
CA ARG A 56 -30.26 -7.67 6.09
C ARG A 56 -31.32 -6.82 5.40
N ALA A 57 -30.91 -5.72 4.76
CA ALA A 57 -31.83 -4.82 4.04
C ALA A 57 -32.54 -5.54 2.88
N LYS A 58 -31.83 -6.43 2.19
CA LYS A 58 -32.36 -7.27 1.09
C LYS A 58 -33.42 -8.25 1.60
N ILE A 59 -33.15 -8.93 2.71
CA ILE A 59 -34.12 -9.82 3.37
C ILE A 59 -35.38 -9.04 3.79
N GLN A 60 -35.20 -7.82 4.30
CA GLN A 60 -36.30 -6.92 4.69
C GLN A 60 -36.97 -6.21 3.49
N ASN A 61 -36.60 -6.53 2.24
CA ASN A 61 -37.10 -5.93 1.00
C ASN A 61 -37.03 -4.38 0.97
N ARG A 62 -36.03 -3.80 1.64
CA ARG A 62 -35.82 -2.34 1.70
C ARG A 62 -35.08 -1.85 0.45
N ARG A 63 -35.78 -1.77 -0.68
CA ARG A 63 -35.17 -1.46 -2.00
C ARG A 63 -34.35 -0.17 -2.04
N PHE A 64 -34.87 0.92 -1.49
CA PHE A 64 -34.16 2.20 -1.45
C PHE A 64 -32.87 2.12 -0.63
N LEU A 65 -32.92 1.48 0.53
CA LEU A 65 -31.74 1.26 1.38
C LEU A 65 -30.71 0.37 0.69
N CYS A 66 -31.15 -0.67 -0.03
CA CYS A 66 -30.26 -1.51 -0.83
C CYS A 66 -29.51 -0.69 -1.88
N HIS A 67 -30.19 0.21 -2.60
CA HIS A 67 -29.55 1.07 -3.60
C HIS A 67 -28.48 1.97 -2.97
N ILE A 68 -28.79 2.63 -1.84
CA ILE A 68 -27.81 3.45 -1.10
C ILE A 68 -26.61 2.62 -0.67
N LEU A 69 -26.85 1.43 -0.12
CA LEU A 69 -25.77 0.54 0.35
C LEU A 69 -24.90 0.06 -0.81
N THR A 70 -25.47 -0.25 -1.97
CA THR A 70 -24.70 -0.59 -3.19
C THR A 70 -23.74 0.53 -3.56
N LEU A 71 -24.21 1.78 -3.62
CA LEU A 71 -23.36 2.93 -3.94
C LEU A 71 -22.23 3.09 -2.92
N ARG A 72 -22.53 2.94 -1.62
CA ARG A 72 -21.53 3.01 -0.56
C ARG A 72 -20.49 1.89 -0.67
N ILE A 73 -20.91 0.66 -0.93
CA ILE A 73 -20.02 -0.49 -1.13
C ILE A 73 -19.07 -0.23 -2.31
N GLN A 74 -19.59 0.29 -3.42
CA GLN A 74 -18.77 0.64 -4.59
C GLN A 74 -17.73 1.72 -4.26
N SER A 75 -18.12 2.80 -3.57
CA SER A 75 -17.18 3.86 -3.19
C SER A 75 -16.07 3.36 -2.25
N VAL A 76 -16.42 2.54 -1.25
CA VAL A 76 -15.43 1.98 -0.32
C VAL A 76 -14.50 0.98 -1.03
N THR A 77 -15.04 0.18 -1.93
CA THR A 77 -14.25 -0.76 -2.76
C THR A 77 -13.25 0.00 -3.64
N TYR A 78 -13.68 1.09 -4.28
CA TYR A 78 -12.80 1.94 -5.07
C TYR A 78 -11.65 2.50 -4.23
N LEU A 79 -11.93 3.08 -3.06
CA LEU A 79 -10.89 3.63 -2.17
C LEU A 79 -9.91 2.55 -1.71
N ARG A 80 -10.40 1.36 -1.37
CA ARG A 80 -9.54 0.22 -0.99
C ARG A 80 -8.59 -0.14 -2.14
N ASN A 81 -9.10 -0.17 -3.37
CA ASN A 81 -8.30 -0.49 -4.55
C ASN A 81 -7.23 0.58 -4.81
N VAL A 82 -7.54 1.87 -4.61
CA VAL A 82 -6.55 2.96 -4.72
C VAL A 82 -5.40 2.76 -3.72
N TYR A 83 -5.72 2.48 -2.44
CA TYR A 83 -4.67 2.22 -1.45
C TYR A 83 -3.89 0.95 -1.74
N SER A 84 -4.54 -0.09 -2.29
CA SER A 84 -3.87 -1.33 -2.70
C SER A 84 -2.89 -1.09 -3.85
N SER A 85 -3.29 -0.35 -4.89
CA SER A 85 -2.39 0.05 -5.99
C SER A 85 -1.22 0.88 -5.47
N TYR A 86 -1.48 1.86 -4.61
CA TYR A 86 -0.42 2.65 -3.97
C TYR A 86 0.57 1.78 -3.19
N ALA A 87 0.06 0.80 -2.42
CA ALA A 87 0.90 -0.11 -1.65
C ALA A 87 1.75 -1.01 -2.57
N LYS A 88 1.19 -1.50 -3.68
CA LYS A 88 1.92 -2.29 -4.68
C LYS A 88 3.05 -1.47 -5.32
N ASP A 89 2.77 -0.24 -5.77
CA ASP A 89 3.75 0.63 -6.39
C ASP A 89 4.92 0.97 -5.43
N LYS A 90 4.61 1.13 -4.13
CA LYS A 90 5.63 1.41 -3.10
C LYS A 90 6.41 0.17 -2.66
N ALA A 91 5.81 -1.01 -2.70
CA ALA A 91 6.52 -2.27 -2.43
C ALA A 91 7.61 -2.53 -3.47
N THR A 92 7.33 -2.29 -4.76
CA THR A 92 8.31 -2.44 -5.85
C THR A 92 9.52 -1.51 -5.70
N ILE A 93 9.33 -0.33 -5.11
CA ILE A 93 10.42 0.63 -4.85
C ILE A 93 11.25 0.24 -3.61
N ALA A 94 10.64 -0.47 -2.65
CA ALA A 94 11.28 -0.89 -1.41
C ALA A 94 12.05 -2.23 -1.53
N ILE A 95 11.71 -3.06 -2.52
CA ILE A 95 12.42 -4.31 -2.82
C ILE A 95 13.61 -3.98 -3.73
N PRO A 96 14.87 -4.17 -3.29
CA PRO A 96 16.00 -4.07 -4.20
C PRO A 96 15.88 -5.17 -5.25
N HIS A 97 16.09 -4.83 -6.53
CA HIS A 97 16.17 -5.78 -7.66
C HIS A 97 16.89 -7.08 -7.23
N GLY A 98 16.16 -8.14 -6.93
CA GLY A 98 16.74 -9.40 -6.42
C GLY A 98 15.73 -10.38 -5.86
N GLU A 99 14.68 -9.93 -5.17
CA GLU A 99 13.63 -10.81 -4.63
C GLU A 99 12.29 -10.46 -5.26
N GLN A 100 12.01 -11.05 -6.43
CA GLN A 100 10.64 -11.14 -6.89
C GLN A 100 9.86 -11.93 -5.84
N CYS A 101 8.88 -11.30 -5.19
CA CYS A 101 7.88 -12.03 -4.41
C CYS A 101 7.24 -13.06 -5.35
N ARG A 102 7.63 -14.33 -5.23
CA ARG A 102 6.87 -15.44 -5.81
C ARG A 102 5.43 -15.29 -5.33
N THR A 103 4.53 -15.03 -6.26
CA THR A 103 3.13 -15.40 -6.07
C THR A 103 3.12 -16.90 -5.77
N PRO A 104 2.43 -17.39 -4.73
CA PRO A 104 2.16 -18.81 -4.65
C PRO A 104 1.32 -19.12 -5.89
N ASP A 105 1.87 -19.96 -6.75
CA ASP A 105 1.15 -20.52 -7.89
C ASP A 105 -0.15 -21.12 -7.35
N THR A 106 -1.28 -20.59 -7.83
CA THR A 106 -2.56 -21.26 -7.69
C THR A 106 -2.39 -22.54 -8.49
N GLU A 107 -2.16 -23.66 -7.79
CA GLU A 107 -2.28 -24.98 -8.40
C GLU A 107 -3.72 -25.09 -8.90
N ASP A 108 -3.87 -25.11 -10.21
CA ASP A 108 -5.10 -25.48 -10.88
C ASP A 108 -5.34 -26.97 -10.54
N ASP A 109 -6.21 -27.20 -9.56
CA ASP A 109 -6.92 -28.47 -9.41
C ASP A 109 -7.84 -28.63 -10.63
N GLU A 110 -7.32 -29.20 -11.73
CA GLU A 110 -8.15 -29.83 -12.77
C GLU A 110 -8.42 -31.29 -12.38
N ASP A 111 -9.69 -31.68 -12.58
CA ASP A 111 -10.38 -32.91 -12.14
C ASP A 111 -9.68 -34.25 -12.48
#